data_AF-A0A3Q0FAH2-F1
#
_entry.id   AF-A0A3Q0FAH2-F1
#
_cell.length_a   1.000
_cell.length_b   1.000
_cell.length_c   1.000
_cell.angle_alpha   90.00
_cell.angle_beta   90.00
_cell.angle_gamma   90.00
#
_symmetry.space_group_name_H-M   'P 1'
#
loop_
_entity.id
_entity.type
_entity.pdbx_description
1 polymer ?
#
loop_
_entity_poly.entity_id
_entity_poly.type
_entity_poly.pdbx_seq_one_letter_code
_entity_poly.pdbx_strand_id
1 'polypeptide(L)'
;MAFKQIEGDFKEQYRRLYDYSNELLRSNPGSTVKVMVEPNENNRIFKRMYVCFKAYMDNFVSCRPIIGLDGCFLKGKYGGELLTTVARDGNEQTCPLAYAVVEMENKDNWIWFLELLIDDLGGEELSSTITYISDQQKGLVPTLQEFSTWCGTQILSVPHLCKF
;
A
#
# COMPACT_ATOMS: atom_id res chain seq x y z
N MET A 1 30.28 8.78 -17.59
CA MET A 1 30.46 7.38 -17.16
C MET A 1 29.76 7.04 -15.84
N ALA A 2 29.39 8.00 -14.98
CA ALA A 2 28.69 7.73 -13.71
C ALA A 2 27.21 7.32 -13.83
N PHE A 3 26.44 7.90 -14.78
CA PHE A 3 25.02 7.57 -14.94
C PHE A 3 24.76 6.11 -15.34
N LYS A 4 25.55 5.54 -16.27
CA LYS A 4 25.38 4.14 -16.69
C LYS A 4 25.58 3.12 -15.55
N GLN A 5 26.40 3.45 -14.56
CA GLN A 5 26.64 2.59 -13.38
C GLN A 5 25.43 2.58 -12.44
N ILE A 6 24.83 3.75 -12.21
CA ILE A 6 23.63 3.93 -11.40
C ILE A 6 22.40 3.33 -12.11
N GLU A 7 22.31 3.46 -13.43
CA GLU A 7 21.22 2.86 -14.22
C GLU A 7 21.26 1.34 -14.27
N GLY A 8 22.46 0.74 -14.29
CA GLY A 8 22.66 -0.70 -14.17
C GLY A 8 22.23 -1.23 -12.81
N ASP A 9 22.49 -0.46 -11.74
CA ASP A 9 22.10 -0.80 -10.37
C ASP A 9 20.57 -0.92 -10.23
N PHE A 10 19.79 0.06 -10.72
CA PHE A 10 18.33 -0.02 -10.57
C PHE A 10 17.72 -1.23 -11.27
N LYS A 11 18.17 -1.59 -12.49
CA LYS A 11 17.65 -2.78 -13.19
C LYS A 11 17.92 -4.06 -12.39
N GLU A 12 19.12 -4.17 -11.82
CA GLU A 12 19.49 -5.31 -10.97
C GLU A 12 18.72 -5.31 -9.64
N GLN A 13 18.42 -4.14 -9.06
CA GLN A 13 17.58 -4.04 -7.87
C GLN A 13 16.17 -4.60 -8.12
N TYR A 14 15.54 -4.28 -9.26
CA TYR A 14 14.25 -4.85 -9.62
C TYR A 14 14.30 -6.37 -9.83
N ARG A 15 15.42 -6.93 -10.30
CA ARG A 15 15.60 -8.40 -10.38
C ARG A 15 15.58 -9.06 -9.01
N ARG A 16 15.96 -8.34 -7.95
CA ARG A 16 16.02 -8.84 -6.57
C ARG A 16 14.70 -8.68 -5.80
N LEU A 17 13.62 -8.21 -6.41
CA LEU A 17 12.34 -8.03 -5.72
C LEU A 17 11.80 -9.31 -5.09
N TYR A 18 11.96 -10.46 -5.75
CA TYR A 18 11.56 -11.74 -5.18
C TYR A 18 12.47 -12.16 -4.02
N ASP A 19 13.78 -11.94 -4.11
CA ASP A 19 14.70 -12.19 -2.99
C ASP A 19 14.32 -11.31 -1.79
N TYR A 20 14.05 -10.03 -2.03
CA TYR A 20 13.60 -9.10 -1.01
C TYR A 20 12.26 -9.53 -0.39
N SER A 21 11.29 -9.94 -1.22
CA SER A 21 10.00 -10.42 -0.74
C SER A 21 10.13 -11.67 0.13
N ASN A 22 10.98 -12.61 -0.30
CA ASN A 22 11.27 -13.81 0.47
C ASN A 22 11.95 -13.47 1.80
N GLU A 23 12.87 -12.50 1.79
CA GLU A 23 13.56 -12.05 3.00
C GLU A 23 12.61 -11.35 3.99
N LEU A 24 11.69 -10.52 3.50
CA LEU A 24 10.63 -9.92 4.31
C LEU A 24 9.77 -10.99 5.01
N LEU A 25 9.33 -12.00 4.26
CA LEU A 25 8.53 -13.10 4.79
C LEU A 25 9.33 -13.99 5.75
N ARG A 26 10.61 -14.25 5.47
CA ARG A 26 11.51 -15.03 6.32
C ARG A 26 11.73 -14.35 7.67
N SER A 27 11.96 -13.04 7.65
CA SER A 27 12.23 -12.24 8.85
C SER A 27 10.97 -11.82 9.60
N ASN A 28 9.81 -11.79 8.95
CA ASN A 28 8.52 -11.44 9.57
C ASN A 28 7.44 -12.50 9.25
N PRO A 29 7.50 -13.68 9.89
CA PRO A 29 6.56 -14.76 9.62
C PRO A 29 5.09 -14.33 9.76
N GLY A 30 4.27 -14.74 8.79
CA GLY A 30 2.83 -14.44 8.74
C GLY A 30 2.48 -13.08 8.13
N SER A 31 3.47 -12.29 7.73
CA SER A 31 3.25 -11.07 6.94
C SER A 31 2.76 -11.39 5.52
N THR A 32 2.08 -10.44 4.89
CA THR A 32 1.63 -10.57 3.51
C THR A 32 2.56 -9.77 2.60
N VAL A 33 3.13 -10.43 1.59
CA VAL A 33 3.90 -9.78 0.52
C VAL A 33 3.40 -10.29 -0.82
N LYS A 34 3.00 -9.38 -1.72
CA LYS A 34 2.56 -9.70 -3.08
C LYS A 34 3.39 -8.92 -4.08
N VAL A 35 3.96 -9.60 -5.07
CA VAL A 35 4.69 -8.97 -6.18
C VAL A 35 4.02 -9.35 -7.48
N MET A 36 3.65 -8.34 -8.26
CA MET A 36 3.06 -8.50 -9.58
C MET A 36 4.03 -7.99 -10.64
N VAL A 37 4.27 -8.85 -11.62
CA VAL A 37 5.07 -8.56 -12.80
C VAL A 37 4.29 -8.97 -14.05
N GLU A 38 4.44 -8.20 -15.12
CA GLU A 38 3.86 -8.51 -16.42
C GLU A 38 4.95 -9.02 -17.38
N PRO A 39 4.66 -10.02 -18.21
CA PRO A 39 5.55 -10.42 -19.27
C PRO A 39 5.65 -9.33 -20.34
N ASN A 40 6.86 -9.01 -20.79
CA ASN A 40 7.10 -8.17 -21.96
C ASN A 40 8.21 -8.79 -22.82
N GLU A 41 7.81 -9.46 -23.90
CA GLU A 41 8.69 -10.20 -24.79
C GLU A 41 9.63 -11.15 -24.01
N ASN A 42 10.91 -10.81 -23.90
CA ASN A 42 11.94 -11.57 -23.19
C ASN A 42 12.24 -11.05 -21.78
N ASN A 43 11.48 -10.07 -21.29
CA ASN A 43 11.67 -9.42 -20.00
C ASN A 43 10.40 -9.53 -19.13
N ARG A 44 10.56 -9.20 -17.84
CA ARG A 44 9.45 -9.00 -16.90
C ARG A 44 9.43 -7.54 -16.49
N ILE A 45 8.27 -6.92 -16.56
CA ILE A 45 8.05 -5.54 -16.12
C ILE A 45 7.42 -5.58 -14.74
N PHE A 46 8.00 -4.84 -13.81
CA PHE A 46 7.39 -4.62 -12.51
C PHE A 46 6.10 -3.80 -12.64
N LYS A 47 5.02 -4.25 -12.00
CA LYS A 47 3.75 -3.52 -11.98
C LYS A 47 3.45 -2.94 -10.60
N ARG A 48 3.46 -3.81 -9.60
CA ARG A 48 3.13 -3.44 -8.22
C ARG A 48 3.67 -4.43 -7.21
N MET A 49 3.92 -3.93 -6.00
CA MET A 49 4.28 -4.73 -4.84
C MET A 49 3.48 -4.24 -3.65
N TYR A 50 2.92 -5.16 -2.86
CA TYR A 50 2.22 -4.90 -1.61
C TYR A 50 2.98 -5.57 -0.46
N VAL A 51 3.07 -4.87 0.67
CA VAL A 51 3.66 -5.37 1.90
C VAL A 51 2.78 -4.97 3.07
N CYS A 52 2.46 -5.95 3.90
CA CYS A 52 1.73 -5.79 5.14
C CYS A 52 2.38 -6.66 6.20
N PHE A 53 2.89 -6.04 7.27
CA PHE A 53 3.57 -6.78 8.32
C PHE A 53 2.56 -7.28 9.35
N LYS A 54 2.64 -8.58 9.65
CA LYS A 54 1.77 -9.21 10.64
C LYS A 54 1.81 -8.51 11.99
N ALA A 55 2.99 -8.08 12.43
CA ALA A 55 3.15 -7.40 13.73
C ALA A 55 2.32 -6.11 13.84
N TYR A 56 2.21 -5.33 12.76
CA TYR A 56 1.40 -4.10 12.77
C TYR A 56 -0.09 -4.43 12.67
N MET A 57 -0.48 -5.41 11.85
CA MET A 57 -1.87 -5.84 11.77
C MET A 57 -2.38 -6.43 13.08
N ASP A 58 -1.61 -7.30 13.71
CA ASP A 58 -1.97 -7.88 15.02
C ASP A 58 -2.10 -6.80 16.09
N ASN A 59 -1.35 -5.70 15.98
CA ASN A 59 -1.40 -4.59 16.93
C ASN A 59 -2.53 -3.58 16.62
N PHE A 60 -3.16 -3.64 15.45
CA PHE A 60 -4.22 -2.71 15.05
C PHE A 60 -5.42 -2.74 16.00
N VAL A 61 -5.69 -3.87 16.66
CA VAL A 61 -6.74 -3.97 17.71
C VAL A 61 -6.53 -3.00 18.88
N SER A 62 -5.28 -2.56 19.11
CA SER A 62 -4.94 -1.56 20.13
C SER A 62 -4.99 -0.12 19.59
N CYS A 63 -5.21 0.06 18.29
CA CYS A 63 -5.38 1.36 17.65
C CYS A 63 -6.83 1.83 17.70
N ARG A 64 -7.03 3.12 17.40
CA ARG A 64 -8.37 3.64 17.11
C ARG A 64 -8.88 2.97 15.82
N PRO A 65 -10.18 2.71 15.68
CA PRO A 65 -10.77 2.12 14.47
C PRO A 65 -10.84 3.16 13.35
N ILE A 66 -9.70 3.78 13.04
CA ILE A 66 -9.53 4.84 12.07
C ILE A 66 -8.26 4.53 11.28
N ILE A 67 -8.39 4.49 9.96
CA ILE A 67 -7.31 4.24 9.02
C ILE A 67 -7.17 5.44 8.09
N GLY A 68 -5.95 5.98 8.00
CA GLY A 68 -5.55 6.96 6.99
C GLY A 68 -5.03 6.26 5.74
N LEU A 69 -5.46 6.74 4.58
CA LEU A 69 -5.00 6.35 3.25
C LEU A 69 -4.30 7.54 2.59
N ASP A 70 -3.08 7.32 2.11
CA ASP A 70 -2.29 8.34 1.42
C ASP A 70 -1.50 7.74 0.25
N GLY A 71 -1.27 8.56 -0.77
CA GLY A 71 -0.47 8.24 -1.95
C GLY A 71 0.61 9.32 -2.15
N CYS A 72 1.86 8.91 -2.34
CA CYS A 72 2.93 9.86 -2.63
C CYS A 72 3.86 9.43 -3.77
N PHE A 73 4.37 10.40 -4.51
CA PHE A 73 5.29 10.15 -5.64
C PHE A 73 6.65 9.65 -5.16
N LEU A 74 7.10 8.54 -5.76
CA LEU A 74 8.44 8.04 -5.56
C LEU A 74 9.44 8.85 -6.39
N LYS A 75 10.46 9.38 -5.71
CA LYS A 75 11.58 10.05 -6.38
C LYS A 75 12.61 9.02 -6.80
N GLY A 76 12.70 8.78 -8.11
CA GLY A 76 13.67 7.85 -8.66
C GLY A 76 13.62 7.83 -10.18
N LYS A 77 14.56 7.09 -10.79
CA LYS A 77 14.66 6.98 -12.25
C LYS A 77 13.36 6.51 -12.91
N TYR A 78 12.68 5.57 -12.28
CA TYR A 78 11.47 4.94 -12.82
C TYR A 78 10.17 5.55 -12.28
N GLY A 79 10.25 6.54 -11.39
CA GLY A 79 9.09 7.15 -10.76
C GLY A 79 8.23 6.12 -10.00
N GLY A 80 6.92 6.20 -10.21
CA GLY A 80 5.93 5.40 -9.51
C GLY A 80 5.39 6.11 -8.27
N GLU A 81 4.54 5.40 -7.55
CA GLU A 81 3.83 5.93 -6.40
C GLU A 81 3.83 4.92 -5.25
N LEU A 82 3.87 5.45 -4.04
CA LEU A 82 3.77 4.71 -2.80
C LEU A 82 2.39 4.95 -2.22
N LEU A 83 1.55 3.92 -2.25
CA LEU A 83 0.28 3.90 -1.54
C LEU A 83 0.55 3.42 -0.12
N THR A 84 -0.04 4.07 0.88
CA THR A 84 0.20 3.75 2.28
C THR A 84 -1.09 3.74 3.08
N THR A 85 -1.08 2.91 4.11
CA THR A 85 -2.13 2.83 5.11
C THR A 85 -1.52 2.98 6.49
N VAL A 86 -2.07 3.91 7.26
CA VAL A 86 -1.64 4.18 8.63
C VAL A 86 -2.82 4.15 9.59
N ALA A 87 -2.60 3.59 10.78
CA ALA A 87 -3.53 3.70 11.90
C ALA A 87 -3.01 4.74 12.91
N ARG A 88 -3.88 5.15 13.83
CA ARG A 88 -3.49 5.99 14.97
C ARG A 88 -3.76 5.23 16.27
N ASP A 89 -2.73 5.10 17.10
CA ASP A 89 -2.87 4.42 18.38
C ASP A 89 -3.55 5.29 19.47
N GLY A 90 -3.74 4.70 20.66
CA GLY A 90 -4.28 5.40 21.82
C GLY A 90 -3.41 6.58 22.29
N ASN A 91 -2.11 6.56 21.98
CA ASN A 91 -1.10 7.57 22.32
C ASN A 91 -0.88 8.58 21.18
N GLU A 92 -1.78 8.63 20.20
CA GLU A 92 -1.72 9.55 19.05
C GLU A 92 -0.53 9.31 18.10
N GLN A 93 0.15 8.16 18.22
CA GLN A 93 1.24 7.78 17.33
C GLN A 93 0.70 7.16 16.04
N THR A 94 1.36 7.47 14.93
CA THR A 94 1.09 6.89 13.61
C THR A 94 1.72 5.49 13.54
N CYS A 95 0.90 4.48 13.23
CA CYS A 95 1.32 3.09 13.06
C CYS A 95 1.14 2.67 11.59
N PRO A 96 2.21 2.43 10.83
CA PRO A 96 2.09 1.98 9.44
C PRO A 96 1.57 0.55 9.38
N LEU A 97 0.44 0.33 8.70
CA LEU A 97 -0.17 -1.00 8.57
C LEU A 97 0.33 -1.72 7.32
N ALA A 98 0.21 -1.07 6.17
CA ALA A 98 0.56 -1.63 4.88
C ALA A 98 1.05 -0.53 3.92
N TYR A 99 1.82 -0.94 2.92
CA TYR A 99 2.17 -0.07 1.80
C TYR A 99 2.23 -0.85 0.50
N ALA A 100 2.04 -0.14 -0.60
CA ALA A 100 2.26 -0.66 -1.94
C ALA A 100 3.08 0.29 -2.80
N VAL A 101 4.03 -0.27 -3.54
CA VAL A 101 4.74 0.42 -4.62
C VAL A 101 4.01 0.09 -5.92
N VAL A 102 3.53 1.10 -6.63
CA VAL A 102 2.74 0.96 -7.86
C VAL A 102 3.28 1.87 -8.97
N GLU A 103 2.95 1.55 -10.22
CA GLU A 103 3.38 2.38 -11.36
C GLU A 103 2.72 3.78 -11.38
N MET A 104 1.50 3.91 -10.84
CA MET A 104 0.69 5.14 -10.85
C MET A 104 -0.46 5.05 -9.83
N GLU A 105 -0.86 6.19 -9.23
CA GLU A 105 -2.14 6.34 -8.55
C GLU A 105 -3.27 6.25 -9.56
N ASN A 106 -3.96 5.12 -9.56
CA ASN A 106 -5.18 4.96 -10.32
C ASN A 106 -6.14 4.07 -9.55
N LYS A 107 -7.38 4.01 -10.04
CA LYS A 107 -8.45 3.24 -9.43
C LYS A 107 -8.09 1.76 -9.29
N ASP A 108 -7.52 1.15 -10.33
CA ASP A 108 -7.20 -0.28 -10.36
C ASP A 108 -6.13 -0.67 -9.34
N ASN A 109 -5.17 0.21 -9.10
CA ASN A 109 -4.13 0.00 -8.08
C ASN A 109 -4.67 0.23 -6.67
N TRP A 110 -5.56 1.21 -6.47
CA TRP A 110 -6.22 1.42 -5.19
C TRP A 110 -7.18 0.28 -4.83
N ILE A 111 -7.99 -0.23 -5.77
CA ILE A 111 -8.86 -1.38 -5.54
C ILE A 111 -8.04 -2.57 -5.11
N TRP A 112 -7.01 -2.93 -5.89
CA TRP A 112 -6.15 -4.06 -5.57
C TRP A 112 -5.46 -3.92 -4.20
N PHE A 113 -5.03 -2.70 -3.85
CA PHE A 113 -4.44 -2.41 -2.55
C PHE A 113 -5.45 -2.59 -1.40
N LEU A 114 -6.67 -2.08 -1.57
CA LEU A 114 -7.72 -2.13 -0.56
C LEU A 114 -8.30 -3.53 -0.38
N GLU A 115 -8.41 -4.34 -1.44
CA GLU A 115 -8.80 -5.75 -1.35
C GLU A 115 -7.81 -6.53 -0.47
N LEU A 116 -6.51 -6.38 -0.71
CA LEU A 116 -5.47 -7.02 0.10
C LEU A 116 -5.48 -6.52 1.55
N LEU A 117 -5.68 -5.22 1.74
CA LEU A 117 -5.78 -4.62 3.08
C LEU A 117 -6.97 -5.19 3.86
N ILE A 118 -8.13 -5.33 3.23
CA ILE A 118 -9.33 -5.91 3.86
C ILE A 118 -9.10 -7.35 4.26
N ASP A 119 -8.51 -8.15 3.37
CA ASP A 119 -8.19 -9.55 3.66
C ASP A 119 -7.28 -9.63 4.90
N ASP A 120 -6.25 -8.77 4.99
CA ASP A 120 -5.34 -8.71 6.14
C ASP A 120 -6.01 -8.16 7.41
N LEU A 121 -7.03 -7.30 7.29
CA LEU A 121 -7.85 -6.79 8.40
C LEU A 121 -8.87 -7.83 8.92
N GLY A 122 -9.01 -8.97 8.25
CA GLY A 122 -9.93 -10.04 8.61
C GLY A 122 -11.28 -9.99 7.89
N GLY A 123 -11.35 -9.34 6.73
CA GLY A 123 -12.49 -9.37 5.81
C GLY A 123 -13.45 -8.17 5.91
N GLU A 124 -14.45 -8.17 5.02
CA GLU A 124 -15.38 -7.05 4.83
C GLU A 124 -16.16 -6.70 6.11
N GLU A 125 -16.55 -7.69 6.91
CA GLU A 125 -17.32 -7.48 8.14
C GLU A 125 -16.54 -6.63 9.15
N LEU A 126 -15.27 -6.97 9.42
CA LEU A 126 -14.43 -6.19 10.33
C LEU A 126 -14.09 -4.83 9.72
N SER A 127 -13.78 -4.78 8.42
CA SER A 127 -13.50 -3.54 7.70
C SER A 127 -14.65 -2.53 7.80
N SER A 128 -15.91 -3.00 7.77
CA SER A 128 -17.10 -2.13 7.88
C SER A 128 -17.18 -1.34 9.19
N THR A 129 -16.48 -1.79 10.24
CA THR A 129 -16.43 -1.14 11.55
C THR A 129 -15.34 -0.06 11.67
N ILE A 130 -14.47 0.05 10.66
CA ILE A 130 -13.32 0.97 10.64
C ILE A 130 -13.70 2.24 9.88
N THR A 131 -13.26 3.41 10.32
CA THR A 131 -13.42 4.66 9.54
C THR A 131 -12.20 4.91 8.67
N TYR A 132 -12.39 5.13 7.36
CA TYR A 132 -11.28 5.46 6.47
C TYR A 132 -11.20 6.98 6.24
N ILE A 133 -9.98 7.49 6.19
CA ILE A 133 -9.67 8.91 6.01
C ILE A 133 -8.71 9.06 4.85
N SER A 134 -8.97 10.02 3.97
CA SER A 134 -8.16 10.28 2.78
C SER A 134 -8.14 11.77 2.43
N ASP A 135 -7.07 12.23 1.77
CA ASP A 135 -6.99 13.57 1.18
C ASP A 135 -7.72 13.69 -0.17
N GLN A 136 -8.28 12.58 -0.67
CA GLN A 136 -9.11 12.50 -1.87
C GLN A 136 -8.39 12.99 -3.14
N GLN A 137 -7.14 12.56 -3.33
CA GLN A 137 -6.45 12.72 -4.62
C GLN A 137 -7.06 11.89 -5.75
N LYS A 138 -6.65 12.19 -7.00
CA LYS A 138 -7.38 11.85 -8.24
C LYS A 138 -7.71 10.36 -8.44
N GLY A 139 -6.89 9.44 -7.93
CA GLY A 139 -7.14 7.99 -8.05
C GLY A 139 -8.04 7.41 -6.95
N LEU A 140 -8.07 8.07 -5.80
CA LEU A 140 -8.66 7.56 -4.57
C LEU A 140 -10.16 7.87 -4.46
N VAL A 141 -10.61 9.04 -4.93
CA VAL A 141 -12.04 9.44 -4.92
C VAL A 141 -12.98 8.43 -5.58
N PRO A 142 -12.79 8.04 -6.86
CA PRO A 142 -13.71 7.11 -7.50
C PRO A 142 -13.66 5.72 -6.86
N THR A 143 -12.50 5.33 -6.33
CA THR A 143 -12.32 4.05 -5.63
C THR A 143 -13.09 4.03 -4.32
N LEU A 144 -12.98 5.10 -3.52
CA LEU A 144 -13.63 5.20 -2.22
C LEU A 144 -15.16 5.25 -2.33
N GLN A 145 -15.71 5.82 -3.39
CA GLN A 145 -17.17 5.78 -3.65
C GLN A 145 -17.68 4.35 -3.89
N GLU A 146 -16.95 3.56 -4.67
CA GLU A 146 -17.28 2.15 -4.90
C GLU A 146 -17.04 1.32 -3.64
N PHE A 147 -15.93 1.56 -2.95
CA PHE A 147 -15.55 0.91 -1.71
C PHE A 147 -16.56 1.13 -0.58
N SER A 148 -17.01 2.36 -0.36
CA SER A 148 -18.05 2.66 0.65
C SER A 148 -19.36 1.93 0.37
N THR A 149 -19.70 1.74 -0.91
CA THR A 149 -20.88 0.98 -1.31
C THR A 149 -20.70 -0.51 -1.03
N TRP A 150 -19.48 -1.03 -1.18
CA TRP A 150 -19.14 -2.42 -0.93
C TRP A 150 -19.05 -2.77 0.56
N CYS A 151 -18.36 -1.96 1.36
CA CYS A 151 -18.08 -2.26 2.77
C CYS A 151 -18.97 -1.50 3.77
N GLY A 152 -19.94 -0.71 3.32
CA GLY A 152 -20.82 0.10 4.19
C GLY A 152 -20.07 1.13 5.04
N THR A 153 -18.85 1.47 4.66
CA THR A 153 -17.89 2.16 5.52
C THR A 153 -17.99 3.68 5.44
N GLN A 154 -17.75 4.36 6.56
CA GLN A 154 -17.62 5.82 6.59
C GLN A 154 -16.26 6.26 6.07
N ILE A 155 -16.29 7.16 5.08
CA ILE A 155 -15.10 7.74 4.46
C ILE A 155 -15.11 9.24 4.68
N LEU A 156 -14.08 9.76 5.34
CA LEU A 156 -13.91 11.18 5.61
C LEU A 156 -12.85 11.78 4.67
N SER A 157 -13.24 12.85 3.97
CA SER A 157 -12.32 13.71 3.22
C SER A 157 -11.68 14.70 4.17
N VAL A 158 -10.36 14.78 4.21
CA VAL A 158 -9.68 15.82 5.00
C VAL A 158 -8.53 16.42 4.19
N PRO A 159 -8.82 17.47 3.40
CA PRO A 159 -7.87 18.03 2.42
C PRO A 159 -6.55 18.53 3.02
N HIS A 160 -6.48 18.72 4.35
CA HIS A 160 -5.33 19.35 5.04
C HIS A 160 -4.78 18.52 6.21
N LEU A 161 -5.30 17.30 6.44
CA LEU A 161 -4.98 16.49 7.63
C LEU A 161 -4.24 15.18 7.31
N CYS A 162 -4.15 14.77 6.04
CA CYS A 162 -3.47 13.52 5.65
C CYS A 162 -1.98 13.68 5.36
N LYS A 163 -1.30 14.59 6.06
CA LYS A 163 0.16 14.44 6.26
C LYS A 163 0.32 13.76 7.61
N PHE A 164 0.13 12.45 7.63
CA PHE A 164 0.33 11.62 8.83
C PHE A 164 1.80 11.45 9.19
#